data_AF-A0A9K3J4R6-F1
#
_entry.id   AF-A0A9K3J4R6-F1
#
_cell.length_a   1.000
_cell.length_b   1.000
_cell.length_c   1.000
_cell.angle_alpha   90.00
_cell.angle_beta   90.00
_cell.angle_gamma   90.00
#
_symmetry.space_group_name_H-M   'P 1'
#
loop_
_entity.id
_entity.type
_entity.pdbx_description
1 polymer ?
#
loop_
_entity_poly.entity_id
_entity_poly.type
_entity_poly.pdbx_seq_one_letter_code
_entity_poly.pdbx_strand_id
1 'polypeptide(L)'
;MLGEFFDWKPLCKSINADEAVAYGAAVLAANLSGNGNKAVKDLILLDVTPLSLGISADGGYMSVIIPRNTPIPIMKEKNYHTLYDNQVSISVRVYQGECGETKDNIFLDEFTLYGVPPGPKGKEKNEGLL
;
A
#
# COMPACT_ATOMS: atom_id res chain seq x y z
N MET A 1 -3.55 -8.72 -30.23
CA MET A 1 -3.44 -7.91 -28.99
C MET A 1 -2.17 -8.24 -28.19
N LEU A 2 -2.06 -9.33 -27.42
CA LEU A 2 -0.84 -9.58 -26.61
C LEU A 2 0.41 -9.90 -27.45
N GLY A 3 0.28 -10.76 -28.47
CA GLY A 3 1.41 -11.07 -29.36
C GLY A 3 1.93 -9.81 -30.05
N GLU A 4 1.03 -9.02 -30.64
CA GLU A 4 1.38 -7.74 -31.28
C GLU A 4 2.03 -6.74 -30.31
N PHE A 5 1.51 -6.63 -29.09
CA PHE A 5 2.03 -5.68 -28.09
C PHE A 5 3.45 -6.03 -27.60
N PHE A 6 3.81 -7.31 -27.61
CA PHE A 6 5.12 -7.80 -27.16
C PHE A 6 6.01 -8.30 -28.30
N ASP A 7 5.88 -7.71 -29.50
CA ASP A 7 6.71 -8.03 -30.68
C ASP A 7 6.73 -9.53 -31.02
N TRP A 8 5.57 -10.17 -30.89
CA TRP A 8 5.35 -11.60 -31.13
C TRP A 8 6.25 -12.54 -30.31
N LYS A 9 6.75 -12.09 -29.16
CA LYS A 9 7.42 -12.97 -28.20
C LYS A 9 6.49 -14.14 -27.83
N PRO A 10 7.04 -15.37 -27.72
CA PRO A 10 6.24 -16.55 -27.44
C PRO A 10 5.58 -16.42 -26.06
N LEU A 11 4.27 -16.62 -26.02
CA LEU A 11 3.49 -16.59 -24.79
C LEU A 11 3.70 -17.91 -24.03
N CYS A 12 3.90 -17.81 -22.71
CA CYS A 12 3.94 -18.99 -21.86
C CYS A 12 2.53 -19.59 -21.74
N LYS A 13 2.31 -20.77 -22.32
CA LYS A 13 1.04 -21.52 -22.30
C LYS A 13 1.24 -22.97 -21.87
N SER A 14 2.34 -23.25 -21.17
CA SER A 14 2.75 -24.60 -20.76
C SER A 14 1.94 -25.15 -19.57
N ILE A 15 1.20 -24.30 -18.86
CA ILE A 15 0.37 -24.66 -17.70
C ILE A 15 -1.09 -24.36 -18.03
N ASN A 16 -2.00 -25.22 -17.56
CA ASN A 16 -3.44 -24.99 -17.68
C ASN A 16 -3.82 -23.67 -16.98
N ALA A 17 -4.46 -22.76 -17.71
CA ALA A 17 -4.83 -21.44 -17.20
C ALA A 17 -5.78 -21.51 -16.00
N ASP A 18 -6.64 -22.53 -15.97
CA ASP A 18 -7.65 -22.69 -14.91
C ASP A 18 -7.02 -23.17 -13.59
N GLU A 19 -5.83 -23.78 -13.65
CA GLU A 19 -5.15 -24.38 -12.50
C GLU A 19 -3.90 -23.60 -12.06
N ALA A 20 -3.38 -22.72 -12.92
CA ALA A 20 -2.10 -22.04 -12.71
C ALA A 20 -2.03 -21.30 -11.36
N VAL A 21 -3.10 -20.62 -10.97
CA VAL A 21 -3.18 -19.89 -9.69
C VAL A 21 -3.13 -20.85 -8.50
N ALA A 22 -3.92 -21.92 -8.54
CA ALA A 22 -3.95 -22.92 -7.47
C ALA A 22 -2.61 -23.64 -7.33
N TYR A 23 -1.96 -23.97 -8.46
CA TYR A 23 -0.65 -24.60 -8.48
C TYR A 23 0.43 -23.70 -7.85
N GLY A 24 0.47 -22.42 -8.24
CA GLY A 24 1.41 -21.45 -7.66
C GLY A 24 1.22 -21.26 -6.16
N ALA A 25 -0.03 -21.18 -5.71
CA ALA A 25 -0.37 -21.09 -4.28
C ALA A 25 0.08 -22.35 -3.51
N ALA A 26 -0.09 -23.54 -4.07
CA ALA A 26 0.35 -24.80 -3.46
C ALA A 26 1.89 -24.87 -3.32
N VAL A 27 2.64 -24.39 -4.32
CA VAL A 27 4.11 -24.29 -4.25
C VAL A 27 4.54 -23.33 -3.15
N LEU A 28 3.88 -22.16 -3.03
CA LEU A 28 4.16 -21.21 -1.97
C LEU A 28 3.83 -21.78 -0.57
N ALA A 29 2.71 -22.50 -0.43
CA ALA A 29 2.34 -23.15 0.82
C ALA A 29 3.34 -24.23 1.24
N ALA A 30 3.85 -25.01 0.28
CA ALA A 30 4.89 -26.00 0.51
C ALA A 30 6.19 -25.34 1.02
N ASN A 31 6.62 -24.24 0.36
CA ASN A 31 7.77 -23.45 0.79
C ASN A 31 7.62 -22.94 2.24
N LEU A 32 6.50 -22.29 2.55
CA LEU A 32 6.21 -21.74 3.88
C LEU A 32 6.13 -22.82 4.97
N SER A 33 5.69 -24.03 4.61
CA SER A 33 5.59 -25.18 5.53
C SER A 33 6.92 -25.92 5.72
N GLY A 34 7.97 -25.57 4.96
CA GLY A 34 9.24 -26.30 4.95
C GLY A 34 9.18 -27.68 4.27
N ASN A 35 8.05 -28.00 3.63
CA ASN A 35 7.82 -29.25 2.90
C ASN A 35 8.14 -29.04 1.42
N GLY A 36 8.92 -29.94 0.82
CA GLY A 36 9.25 -29.86 -0.61
C GLY A 36 10.72 -30.10 -0.90
N ASN A 37 11.05 -30.13 -2.19
CA ASN A 37 12.43 -30.28 -2.66
C ASN A 37 13.21 -28.96 -2.51
N LYS A 38 14.51 -29.00 -2.79
CA LYS A 38 15.40 -27.83 -2.69
C LYS A 38 14.90 -26.64 -3.55
N ALA A 39 14.36 -26.91 -4.73
CA ALA A 39 13.86 -25.87 -5.64
C ALA A 39 12.66 -25.09 -5.06
N VAL A 40 11.79 -25.75 -4.29
CA VAL A 40 10.66 -25.09 -3.63
C VAL A 40 11.12 -24.26 -2.43
N LYS A 41 12.13 -24.74 -1.68
CA LYS A 41 12.67 -24.06 -0.49
C LYS A 41 13.47 -22.80 -0.80
N ASP A 42 14.13 -22.77 -1.95
CA ASP A 42 14.92 -21.61 -2.39
C ASP A 42 14.05 -20.54 -3.10
N LEU A 43 12.72 -20.73 -3.14
CA LEU A 43 11.79 -19.80 -3.77
C LEU A 43 11.61 -18.55 -2.90
N ILE A 44 11.98 -17.38 -3.45
CA ILE A 44 11.77 -16.08 -2.82
C ILE A 44 10.68 -15.34 -3.59
N LEU A 45 9.61 -14.95 -2.90
CA LEU A 45 8.57 -14.08 -3.42
C LEU A 45 8.77 -12.68 -2.86
N LEU A 46 8.93 -11.69 -3.74
CA LEU A 46 8.91 -10.29 -3.37
C LEU A 46 7.57 -9.70 -3.76
N ASP A 47 6.71 -9.49 -2.77
CA ASP A 47 5.41 -8.84 -2.99
C ASP A 47 5.54 -7.32 -2.85
N VAL A 48 4.64 -6.58 -3.51
CA VAL A 48 4.67 -5.12 -3.60
C VAL A 48 3.28 -4.52 -3.48
N THR A 49 3.19 -3.26 -3.03
CA THR A 49 1.92 -2.53 -3.01
C THR A 49 1.37 -2.31 -4.45
N PRO A 50 0.11 -2.64 -4.74
CA PRO A 50 -0.43 -2.49 -6.11
C PRO A 50 -0.69 -1.03 -6.49
N LEU A 51 -1.08 -0.21 -5.50
CA LEU A 51 -1.38 1.22 -5.59
C LEU A 51 -0.76 1.95 -4.39
N SER A 52 -0.57 3.26 -4.56
CA SER A 52 -0.07 4.15 -3.52
C SER A 52 -1.08 4.27 -2.39
N LEU A 53 -0.58 4.23 -1.14
CA LEU A 53 -1.34 4.44 0.09
C LEU A 53 -0.96 5.78 0.70
N GLY A 54 -1.96 6.48 1.25
CA GLY A 54 -1.75 7.79 1.84
C GLY A 54 -3.01 8.32 2.51
N ILE A 55 -2.98 9.59 2.86
CA ILE A 55 -4.07 10.25 3.58
C ILE A 55 -4.53 11.51 2.87
N SER A 56 -5.73 11.99 3.19
CA SER A 56 -6.17 13.33 2.79
C SER A 56 -5.39 14.40 3.56
N ALA A 57 -4.67 15.24 2.82
CA ALA A 57 -4.11 16.48 3.35
C ALA A 57 -5.12 17.64 3.23
N ASP A 58 -4.71 18.80 3.74
CA ASP A 58 -5.46 20.05 3.56
C ASP A 58 -5.73 20.32 2.08
N GLY A 59 -6.89 20.90 1.78
CA GLY A 59 -7.36 21.14 0.41
C GLY A 59 -7.86 19.90 -0.34
N GLY A 60 -7.93 18.71 0.29
CA GLY A 60 -8.47 17.49 -0.34
C GLY A 60 -7.51 16.77 -1.29
N TYR A 61 -6.21 17.09 -1.21
CA TYR A 61 -5.17 16.44 -2.01
C TYR A 61 -4.64 15.18 -1.32
N MET A 62 -4.24 14.21 -2.14
CA MET A 62 -3.64 12.97 -1.69
C MET A 62 -2.19 13.18 -1.24
N SER A 63 -1.92 12.91 0.03
CA SER A 63 -0.56 12.87 0.57
C SER A 63 -0.10 11.42 0.64
N VAL A 64 0.64 10.99 -0.39
CA VAL A 64 1.19 9.63 -0.46
C VAL A 64 2.20 9.41 0.67
N ILE A 65 2.06 8.28 1.37
CA ILE A 65 2.96 7.80 2.43
C ILE A 65 3.74 6.57 1.93
N ILE A 66 3.05 5.60 1.32
CA ILE A 66 3.65 4.41 0.73
C ILE A 66 3.35 4.42 -0.77
N PRO A 67 4.33 4.67 -1.65
CA PRO A 67 4.11 4.62 -3.10
C PRO A 67 3.72 3.22 -3.59
N ARG A 68 3.05 3.13 -4.74
CA ARG A 68 2.86 1.86 -5.45
C ARG A 68 4.21 1.20 -5.77
N ASN A 69 4.17 -0.12 -5.95
CA ASN A 69 5.34 -0.95 -6.23
C ASN A 69 6.40 -0.91 -5.11
N THR A 70 5.99 -0.61 -3.87
CA THR A 70 6.87 -0.67 -2.70
C THR A 70 6.88 -2.10 -2.15
N PRO A 71 8.04 -2.75 -1.94
CA PRO A 71 8.13 -4.10 -1.39
C PRO A 71 7.51 -4.21 0.01
N ILE A 72 6.80 -5.30 0.28
CA ILE A 72 6.27 -5.62 1.60
C ILE A 72 7.08 -6.76 2.25
N PRO A 73 7.30 -6.73 3.59
CA PRO A 73 6.75 -5.79 4.58
C PRO A 73 7.43 -4.41 4.57
N ILE A 74 6.68 -3.36 4.90
CA ILE A 74 7.17 -1.97 4.94
C ILE A 74 6.53 -1.17 6.07
N MET A 75 7.29 -0.23 6.63
CA MET A 75 6.83 0.80 7.55
C MET A 75 7.33 2.17 7.06
N LYS A 76 6.44 3.16 7.01
CA LYS A 76 6.74 4.53 6.61
C LYS A 76 6.02 5.50 7.55
N GLU A 77 6.72 6.55 7.92
CA GLU A 77 6.21 7.62 8.76
C GLU A 77 6.33 8.95 8.01
N LYS A 78 5.36 9.84 8.23
CA LYS A 78 5.39 11.21 7.73
C LYS A 78 4.77 12.12 8.77
N ASN A 79 5.45 13.21 9.06
CA ASN A 79 5.00 14.18 10.06
C ASN A 79 3.89 15.07 9.48
N TYR A 80 2.85 15.29 10.29
CA TYR A 80 1.76 16.20 10.00
C TYR A 80 1.57 17.18 11.17
N HIS A 81 0.92 18.31 10.89
CA HIS A 81 0.70 19.38 11.86
C HIS A 81 -0.79 19.75 11.92
N THR A 82 -1.18 20.41 13.01
CA THR A 82 -2.52 20.97 13.15
C THR A 82 -2.78 22.07 12.11
N LEU A 83 -3.99 22.08 11.56
CA LEU A 83 -4.43 23.05 10.56
C LEU A 83 -5.03 24.31 11.20
N TYR A 84 -5.58 24.17 12.42
CA TYR A 84 -6.26 25.23 13.13
C TYR A 84 -5.64 25.48 14.51
N ASP A 85 -5.76 26.71 15.01
CA ASP A 85 -5.39 27.06 16.38
C ASP A 85 -6.30 26.32 17.37
N ASN A 86 -5.71 25.81 18.45
CA ASN A 86 -6.39 25.05 19.51
C ASN A 86 -7.14 23.80 18.99
N GLN A 87 -6.65 23.19 17.91
CA GLN A 87 -7.21 21.95 17.38
C GLN A 87 -7.00 20.80 18.38
N VAL A 88 -8.10 20.26 18.93
CA VAL A 88 -8.08 19.20 19.97
C VAL A 88 -8.20 17.78 19.42
N SER A 89 -8.58 17.64 18.14
CA SER A 89 -8.71 16.36 17.45
C SER A 89 -8.31 16.45 15.98
N ILE A 90 -7.77 15.37 15.44
CA ILE A 90 -7.36 15.26 14.03
C ILE A 90 -8.09 14.08 13.41
N SER A 91 -8.89 14.32 12.37
CA SER A 91 -9.43 13.23 11.55
C SER A 91 -8.43 12.85 10.47
N VAL A 92 -8.10 11.56 10.40
CA VAL A 92 -7.20 10.97 9.42
C VAL A 92 -8.03 10.06 8.53
N ARG A 93 -8.14 10.45 7.25
CA ARG A 93 -8.81 9.66 6.22
C ARG A 93 -7.78 9.00 5.32
N VAL A 94 -7.84 7.68 5.22
CA VAL A 94 -6.89 6.83 4.50
C VAL A 94 -7.45 6.49 3.12
N TYR A 95 -6.60 6.57 2.10
CA TYR A 95 -6.95 6.31 0.71
C TYR A 95 -5.91 5.43 0.00
N GLN A 96 -6.34 4.81 -1.09
CA GLN A 96 -5.52 4.09 -2.04
C GLN A 96 -5.76 4.60 -3.46
N GLY A 97 -4.70 4.96 -4.19
CA GLY A 97 -4.79 5.40 -5.58
C GLY A 97 -3.68 6.37 -6.01
N GLU A 98 -3.69 6.76 -7.29
CA GLU A 98 -2.66 7.61 -7.92
C GLU A 98 -3.16 9.01 -8.30
N CYS A 99 -4.43 9.31 -8.06
CA CYS A 99 -5.01 10.62 -8.38
C CYS A 99 -4.54 11.68 -7.37
N GLY A 100 -4.33 12.91 -7.84
CA GLY A 100 -3.91 14.02 -6.99
C GLY A 100 -4.97 14.45 -5.98
N GLU A 101 -6.26 14.38 -6.34
CA GLU A 101 -7.39 14.66 -5.44
C GLU A 101 -7.91 13.37 -4.81
N THR A 102 -8.21 13.39 -3.51
CA THR A 102 -8.63 12.19 -2.78
C THR A 102 -10.01 11.66 -3.17
N LYS A 103 -10.89 12.54 -3.67
CA LYS A 103 -12.24 12.16 -4.14
C LYS A 103 -12.24 11.16 -5.30
N ASP A 104 -11.15 11.15 -6.08
CA ASP A 104 -10.96 10.28 -7.24
C ASP A 104 -10.17 9.01 -6.89
N ASN A 105 -9.75 8.87 -5.62
CA ASN A 105 -9.08 7.69 -5.09
C ASN A 105 -10.06 6.81 -4.29
N ILE A 106 -9.62 5.59 -3.97
CA ILE A 106 -10.39 4.64 -3.18
C ILE A 106 -10.26 5.01 -1.71
N PHE A 107 -11.36 5.39 -1.07
CA PHE A 107 -11.42 5.55 0.39
C PHE A 107 -11.30 4.18 1.07
N LEU A 108 -10.40 4.07 2.04
CA LEU A 108 -10.21 2.85 2.81
C LEU A 108 -10.85 2.93 4.19
N ASP A 109 -10.50 3.97 4.97
CA ASP A 109 -11.01 4.13 6.34
C ASP A 109 -10.80 5.57 6.87
N GLU A 110 -11.47 5.90 7.98
CA GLU A 110 -11.33 7.16 8.71
C GLU A 110 -11.23 6.90 10.21
N PHE A 111 -10.21 7.46 10.86
CA PHE A 111 -10.09 7.45 12.31
C PHE A 111 -9.77 8.83 12.85
N THR A 112 -10.19 9.11 14.08
CA THR A 112 -9.95 10.40 14.73
C THR A 112 -8.98 10.21 15.89
N LEU A 113 -7.91 10.99 15.88
CA LEU A 113 -6.98 11.14 17.00
C LEU A 113 -7.53 12.24 17.92
N TYR A 114 -7.69 11.92 19.20
CA TYR A 114 -8.13 12.85 20.23
C TYR A 114 -6.99 13.15 21.20
N GLY A 115 -7.10 14.25 21.96
CA GLY A 115 -6.16 14.58 23.02
C GLY A 115 -4.97 15.42 22.55
N VAL A 116 -5.10 16.10 21.41
CA VAL A 116 -4.11 17.07 20.92
C VAL A 116 -4.14 18.30 21.84
N PRO A 117 -3.03 18.70 22.49
CA PRO A 117 -3.00 19.87 23.33
C PRO A 117 -3.38 21.17 22.58
N PRO A 118 -4.16 22.07 23.19
CA PRO A 118 -4.47 23.35 22.57
C PRO A 118 -3.21 24.20 22.39
N GLY A 119 -2.89 24.53 21.14
CA GLY A 119 -1.77 25.39 20.78
C GLY A 119 -1.99 26.08 19.44
N PRO A 120 -1.15 27.05 19.08
CA PRO A 120 -1.22 27.68 17.76
C PRO A 120 -0.94 26.67 16.65
N LYS A 121 -1.59 26.83 15.50
CA LYS A 121 -1.44 25.97 14.33
C LYS A 121 0.03 25.76 13.96
N GLY A 122 0.37 24.56 13.51
CA GLY A 122 1.72 24.26 13.03
C GLY A 122 2.81 24.09 14.09
N LYS A 123 2.54 24.37 15.39
CA LYS A 123 3.56 24.19 16.45
C LYS A 123 3.61 22.79 17.03
N GLU A 124 2.54 22.01 16.91
CA GLU A 124 2.54 20.62 17.35
C GLU A 124 3.16 19.75 16.25
N LYS A 125 4.34 19.22 16.56
CA LYS A 125 4.83 18.03 15.88
C LYS A 125 4.19 16.85 16.60
N ASN A 126 3.33 16.11 15.91
CA ASN A 126 3.01 14.75 16.36
C ASN A 126 4.22 13.86 16.02
N GLU A 127 5.35 14.07 16.70
CA GLU A 127 6.44 13.09 16.76
C GLU A 127 6.00 12.03 17.77
N GLY A 128 5.54 10.89 17.27
CA GLY A 128 5.23 9.71 18.08
C GLY A 128 3.73 9.46 18.28
N LEU A 129 3.10 8.89 17.25
CA LEU A 129 2.04 7.87 17.38
C LEU A 129 1.64 7.35 15.99
N LEU A 130 2.61 6.84 15.22
CA LEU A 130 2.44 5.80 14.19
C LEU A 130 3.76 5.04 14.02
#